data_AF-A0A7S0VGM6-F1
#
_entry.id   AF-A0A7S0VGM6-F1
#
_cell.length_a   1.000
_cell.length_b   1.000
_cell.length_c   1.000
_cell.angle_alpha   90.00
_cell.angle_beta   90.00
_cell.angle_gamma   90.00
#
_symmetry.space_group_name_H-M   'P 1'
#
loop_
_entity.id
_entity.type
_entity.pdbx_description
1 polymer ?
#
loop_
_entity_poly.entity_id
_entity_poly.type
_entity_poly.pdbx_seq_one_letter_code
_entity_poly.pdbx_strand_id
1 'polypeptide(L)'
;GTSSTTCKVYQGLIHITRHYRARYVWRGADDAYLNLRLFFRIAPSLPPGHLYFGNLRQVKLQADKDLMLNLQPLLQGSMHGLGQFGPYMLGMGYLLSYSVATFVANLEIPPKQTWCED
;
A
#
# COMPACT_ATOMS: atom_id res chain seq x y z
N GLY A 1 -0.59 -5.94 -19.57
CA GLY A 1 0.71 -5.65 -18.96
C GLY A 1 0.47 -5.40 -17.50
N THR A 2 0.67 -6.41 -16.67
CA THR A 2 0.44 -6.35 -15.23
C THR A 2 1.59 -5.57 -14.61
N SER A 3 1.30 -4.34 -14.15
CA SER A 3 2.30 -3.53 -13.47
C SER A 3 2.68 -4.26 -12.18
N SER A 4 3.96 -4.53 -11.99
CA SER A 4 4.49 -5.13 -10.75
C SER A 4 4.42 -4.12 -9.58
N THR A 5 3.20 -3.70 -9.24
CA THR A 5 2.89 -2.56 -8.37
C THR A 5 3.45 -2.79 -6.97
N THR A 6 3.34 -4.01 -6.44
CA THR A 6 3.81 -4.39 -5.10
C THR A 6 5.34 -4.33 -4.97
N CYS A 7 6.10 -4.87 -5.94
CA CYS A 7 7.56 -4.85 -5.85
C CYS A 7 8.15 -3.46 -6.07
N LYS A 8 7.57 -2.66 -6.98
CA LYS A 8 7.96 -1.27 -7.21
C LYS A 8 7.75 -0.42 -5.95
N VAL A 9 6.61 -0.59 -5.28
CA VAL A 9 6.33 0.11 -4.02
C VAL A 9 7.35 -0.29 -2.96
N TYR A 10 7.57 -1.59 -2.73
CA TYR A 10 8.51 -2.06 -1.71
C TYR A 10 9.95 -1.58 -1.97
N GLN A 11 10.46 -1.74 -3.19
CA GLN A 11 11.80 -1.26 -3.55
C GLN A 11 11.89 0.27 -3.50
N GLY A 12 10.82 0.98 -3.86
CA GLY A 12 10.73 2.44 -3.73
C GLY A 12 10.87 2.90 -2.28
N LEU A 13 10.22 2.21 -1.33
CA LEU A 13 10.34 2.52 0.10
C LEU A 13 11.75 2.23 0.63
N ILE A 14 12.39 1.14 0.21
CA ILE A 14 13.80 0.86 0.54
C ILE A 14 14.71 1.99 0.03
N HIS A 15 14.52 2.40 -1.22
CA HIS A 15 15.31 3.48 -1.81
C HIS A 15 15.08 4.81 -1.07
N ILE A 16 13.83 5.19 -0.83
CA ILE A 16 13.48 6.43 -0.12
C ILE A 16 14.12 6.48 1.27
N THR A 17 14.03 5.38 2.01
CA THR A 17 14.51 5.32 3.40
C THR A 17 16.03 5.35 3.53
N ARG A 18 16.76 4.88 2.50
CA ARG A 18 18.23 4.90 2.43
C ARG A 18 18.80 6.24 1.99
N HIS A 19 18.11 6.97 1.11
CA HIS A 19 18.69 8.12 0.42
C HIS A 19 18.10 9.47 0.80
N TYR A 20 16.94 9.50 1.45
CA TYR A 20 16.24 10.74 1.77
C TYR A 20 15.94 10.85 3.26
N ARG A 21 15.47 12.03 3.67
CA ARG A 21 14.85 12.26 4.97
C ARG A 21 13.58 13.05 4.73
N ALA A 22 12.45 12.52 5.17
CA ALA A 22 11.16 13.18 5.05
C ALA A 22 10.33 12.97 6.30
N ARG A 23 9.25 13.74 6.45
CA ARG A 23 8.23 13.47 7.47
C ARG A 23 7.12 12.57 6.93
N TYR A 24 6.86 12.67 5.63
CA TYR A 24 5.82 11.95 4.92
C TYR A 24 6.33 11.49 3.56
N VAL A 25 5.81 10.35 3.10
CA VAL A 25 6.04 9.81 1.77
C VAL A 25 4.68 9.72 1.09
N TRP A 26 4.58 10.28 -0.11
CA TRP A 26 3.41 10.12 -0.96
C TRP A 26 3.73 9.11 -2.06
N ARG A 27 2.85 8.11 -2.22
CA ARG A 27 2.83 7.23 -3.37
C ARG A 27 1.64 7.62 -4.21
N GLY A 28 1.87 7.91 -5.48
CA GLY A 28 0.83 8.06 -6.47
C GLY A 28 1.13 7.28 -7.75
N ALA A 29 0.10 7.01 -8.52
CA ALA A 29 0.23 6.69 -9.93
C ALA A 29 0.61 7.94 -10.73
N ASP A 30 1.01 7.72 -11.97
CA ASP A 30 1.39 8.73 -12.95
C ASP A 30 0.27 9.70 -13.32
N ASP A 31 -0.99 9.29 -13.20
CA ASP A 31 -2.18 10.12 -13.41
C ASP A 31 -2.79 10.69 -12.10
N ALA A 32 -2.13 10.47 -10.95
CA ALA A 32 -2.62 10.93 -9.66
C ALA A 32 -2.29 12.42 -9.40
N TYR A 33 -3.30 13.22 -9.07
CA TYR A 33 -3.11 14.60 -8.64
C TYR A 33 -2.95 14.70 -7.11
N LEU A 34 -1.89 15.38 -6.66
CA LEU A 34 -1.67 15.75 -5.26
C LEU A 34 -1.78 17.26 -5.08
N ASN A 35 -2.75 17.71 -4.28
CA ASN A 35 -2.85 19.11 -3.88
C ASN A 35 -1.82 19.45 -2.80
N LEU A 36 -0.61 19.84 -3.22
CA LEU A 36 0.50 20.18 -2.31
C LEU A 36 0.17 21.36 -1.38
N ARG A 37 -0.63 22.34 -1.84
CA ARG A 37 -1.02 23.50 -1.03
C ARG A 37 -1.88 23.06 0.16
N LEU A 38 -2.86 22.20 -0.09
CA LEU A 38 -3.68 21.63 0.97
C LEU A 38 -2.82 20.75 1.89
N PHE A 39 -1.95 19.92 1.33
CA PHE A 39 -1.09 19.04 2.11
C PHE A 39 -0.21 19.83 3.10
N PHE A 40 0.52 20.84 2.63
CA PHE A 40 1.38 21.64 3.52
C PHE A 40 0.59 22.49 4.51
N ARG A 41 -0.68 22.79 4.24
CA ARG A 41 -1.58 23.43 5.22
C ARG A 41 -1.94 22.49 6.36
N ILE A 42 -2.21 21.21 6.09
CA ILE A 42 -2.68 20.25 7.09
C ILE A 42 -1.53 19.50 7.80
N ALA A 43 -0.39 19.32 7.12
CA ALA A 43 0.72 18.50 7.62
C ALA A 43 1.24 18.89 9.01
N PRO A 44 1.33 20.18 9.39
CA PRO A 44 1.73 20.58 10.74
C PRO A 44 0.79 20.08 11.85
N SER A 45 -0.50 19.94 11.54
CA SER A 45 -1.54 19.54 12.49
C SER A 45 -1.72 18.02 12.62
N LEU A 46 -1.00 17.24 11.82
CA LEU A 46 -1.09 15.79 11.88
C LEU A 46 -0.43 15.25 13.15
N PRO A 47 -1.04 14.26 13.83
CA PRO A 47 -0.48 13.69 15.04
C PRO A 47 0.89 13.03 14.78
N PRO A 48 1.77 12.94 15.78
CA PRO A 48 2.97 12.13 15.65
C PRO A 48 2.61 10.64 15.56
N GLY A 49 3.44 9.84 14.89
CA GLY A 49 3.33 8.37 14.89
C GLY A 49 3.32 7.70 13.51
N HIS A 50 2.84 6.45 13.48
CA HIS A 50 2.65 5.67 12.27
C HIS A 50 1.30 6.02 11.65
N LEU A 51 1.34 6.77 10.55
CA LEU A 51 0.15 7.29 9.91
C LEU A 51 0.05 6.75 8.48
N TYR A 52 -1.16 6.36 8.11
CA TYR A 52 -1.54 5.99 6.76
C TYR A 52 -2.76 6.83 6.37
N PHE A 53 -2.66 7.57 5.28
CA PHE A 53 -3.70 8.43 4.76
C PHE A 53 -4.04 8.02 3.34
N GLY A 54 -5.32 7.87 3.07
CA GLY A 54 -5.83 7.52 1.76
C GLY A 54 -7.30 7.16 1.86
N ASN A 55 -7.84 6.69 0.74
CA ASN A 55 -9.18 6.16 0.72
C ASN A 55 -9.17 4.74 1.28
N LEU A 56 -9.49 4.56 2.56
CA LEU A 56 -9.45 3.25 3.20
C LEU A 56 -10.62 2.38 2.74
N ARG A 57 -10.35 1.19 2.18
CA ARG A 57 -11.36 0.15 2.05
C ARG A 57 -11.64 -0.43 3.43
N GLN A 58 -12.83 -0.17 3.96
CA GLN A 58 -13.31 -0.88 5.13
C GLN A 58 -13.95 -2.20 4.68
N VAL A 59 -13.32 -3.31 5.04
CA VAL A 59 -13.84 -4.65 4.75
C VAL A 59 -15.09 -4.87 5.61
N LYS A 60 -16.28 -4.93 4.99
CA LYS A 60 -17.49 -5.39 5.67
C LYS A 60 -17.42 -6.91 5.73
N LEU A 61 -17.32 -7.44 6.95
CA LEU A 61 -17.07 -8.85 7.32
C LEU A 61 -17.91 -9.95 6.65
N GLN A 62 -18.88 -9.64 5.78
CA GLN A 62 -19.88 -10.60 5.31
C GLN A 62 -20.25 -10.57 3.81
N ALA A 63 -19.72 -9.68 2.97
CA ALA A 63 -20.19 -9.60 1.56
C ALA A 63 -19.12 -9.45 0.48
N ASP A 64 -17.95 -8.88 0.78
CA ASP A 64 -17.00 -8.50 -0.26
C ASP A 64 -15.84 -9.49 -0.34
N LYS A 65 -15.91 -10.42 -1.31
CA LYS A 65 -14.74 -11.16 -1.76
C LYS A 65 -13.88 -10.22 -2.60
N ASP A 66 -12.90 -9.59 -1.97
CA ASP A 66 -11.98 -8.65 -2.64
C ASP A 66 -11.12 -9.35 -3.70
N LEU A 67 -10.83 -10.63 -3.45
CA LEU A 67 -10.12 -11.49 -4.36
C LEU A 67 -11.17 -12.19 -5.22
N MET A 68 -11.23 -11.85 -6.52
CA MET A 68 -12.07 -12.55 -7.51
C MET A 68 -11.53 -13.96 -7.79
N LEU A 69 -11.23 -14.75 -6.76
CA LEU A 69 -10.66 -16.10 -6.85
C LEU A 69 -11.57 -17.05 -7.61
N ASN A 70 -12.88 -16.82 -7.58
CA ASN A 70 -13.85 -17.53 -8.40
C ASN A 70 -13.62 -17.33 -9.91
N LEU A 71 -12.99 -16.23 -10.31
CA LEU A 71 -12.57 -15.97 -11.69
C LEU A 71 -11.13 -16.42 -11.95
N GLN A 72 -10.42 -16.95 -10.95
CA GLN A 72 -9.00 -17.33 -11.04
C GLN A 72 -8.78 -18.74 -10.45
N PRO A 73 -9.22 -19.81 -11.15
CA PRO A 73 -9.25 -21.18 -10.62
C PRO A 73 -7.87 -21.71 -10.19
N LEU A 74 -6.80 -21.27 -10.87
CA LEU A 74 -5.42 -21.63 -10.56
C LEU A 74 -4.95 -21.06 -9.22
N LEU A 75 -5.48 -19.90 -8.80
CA LEU A 75 -5.14 -19.26 -7.53
C LEU A 75 -6.02 -19.71 -6.38
N GLN A 76 -7.22 -20.20 -6.69
CA GLN A 76 -8.16 -20.70 -5.68
C GLN A 76 -7.58 -21.89 -4.89
N GLY A 77 -6.78 -22.74 -5.54
CA GLY A 77 -6.09 -23.86 -4.89
C GLY A 77 -4.83 -23.48 -4.12
N SER A 78 -4.11 -22.43 -4.53
CA SER A 78 -2.84 -22.02 -3.93
C SER A 78 -2.97 -20.95 -2.85
N MET A 79 -4.01 -20.12 -2.89
CA MET A 79 -4.32 -19.08 -1.89
C MET A 79 -5.40 -19.53 -0.89
N HIS A 80 -5.34 -20.79 -0.48
CA HIS A 80 -6.33 -21.39 0.42
C HIS A 80 -6.41 -20.60 1.75
N GLY A 81 -7.58 -20.04 2.06
CA GLY A 81 -7.82 -19.22 3.26
C GLY A 81 -7.69 -17.70 3.07
N LEU A 82 -7.15 -17.23 1.95
CA LEU A 82 -7.14 -15.81 1.59
C LEU A 82 -8.41 -15.46 0.80
N GLY A 83 -9.55 -15.33 1.50
CA GLY A 83 -10.83 -14.95 0.88
C GLY A 83 -11.04 -13.44 0.72
N GLN A 84 -10.28 -12.65 1.47
CA GLN A 84 -10.36 -11.20 1.56
C GLN A 84 -9.00 -10.65 2.02
N PHE A 85 -8.65 -9.45 1.58
CA PHE A 85 -7.56 -8.72 2.21
C PHE A 85 -8.02 -8.15 3.56
N GLY A 86 -7.07 -7.80 4.44
CA GLY A 86 -7.36 -6.87 5.54
C GLY A 86 -7.65 -5.46 5.01
N PRO A 87 -7.87 -4.45 5.86
CA PRO A 87 -8.04 -3.07 5.38
C PRO A 87 -6.83 -2.58 4.57
N TYR A 88 -7.06 -1.96 3.40
CA TYR A 88 -6.01 -1.37 2.55
C TYR A 88 -6.46 -0.04 1.92
N MET A 89 -5.48 0.72 1.41
CA MET A 89 -5.73 1.98 0.73
C MET A 89 -6.12 1.74 -0.74
N LEU A 90 -7.24 2.33 -1.15
CA LEU A 90 -7.75 2.34 -2.50
C LEU A 90 -7.27 3.56 -3.29
N GLY A 91 -7.37 3.43 -4.60
CA GLY A 91 -7.20 4.52 -5.55
C GLY A 91 -5.75 4.74 -5.97
N MET A 92 -5.56 5.85 -6.69
CA MET A 92 -4.31 6.13 -7.38
C MET A 92 -3.24 6.75 -6.47
N GLY A 93 -3.53 7.06 -5.21
CA GLY A 93 -2.49 7.54 -4.30
C GLY A 93 -2.84 7.50 -2.82
N TYR A 94 -1.80 7.37 -2.00
CA TYR A 94 -1.86 7.37 -0.54
C TYR A 94 -0.60 8.00 0.04
N LEU A 95 -0.69 8.45 1.27
CA LEU A 95 0.40 9.07 2.01
C LEU A 95 0.68 8.27 3.28
N LEU A 96 1.94 8.12 3.63
CA LEU A 96 2.37 7.43 4.84
C LEU A 96 3.40 8.27 5.59
N SER A 97 3.43 8.15 6.92
CA SER A 97 4.48 8.78 7.70
C SER A 97 5.83 8.11 7.42
N TYR A 98 6.91 8.87 7.54
CA TYR A 98 8.25 8.32 7.26
C TYR A 98 8.61 7.13 8.17
N SER A 99 8.08 7.09 9.40
CA SER A 99 8.25 5.96 10.31
C SER A 99 7.63 4.66 9.77
N VAL A 100 6.50 4.75 9.04
CA VAL A 100 5.93 3.62 8.31
C VAL A 100 6.84 3.20 7.16
N ALA A 101 7.37 4.16 6.39
CA ALA A 101 8.27 3.87 5.27
C ALA A 101 9.47 3.04 5.75
N THR A 102 10.10 3.48 6.83
CA THR A 102 11.23 2.80 7.46
C THR A 102 10.86 1.43 7.99
N PHE A 103 9.70 1.29 8.64
CA PHE A 103 9.23 0.00 9.13
C PHE A 103 9.10 -1.01 7.98
N VAL A 104 8.40 -0.64 6.90
CA VAL A 104 8.17 -1.53 5.75
C VAL A 104 9.49 -1.85 5.03
N ALA A 105 10.36 -0.86 4.84
CA ALA A 105 11.66 -1.06 4.18
C ALA A 105 12.58 -2.04 4.91
N ASN A 106 12.40 -2.19 6.22
CA ASN A 106 13.18 -3.10 7.07
C ASN A 106 12.50 -4.47 7.26
N LEU A 107 11.30 -4.69 6.73
CA LEU A 107 10.69 -6.01 6.75
C LEU A 107 11.46 -6.93 5.81
N GLU A 108 12.04 -8.00 6.35
CA GLU A 108 12.54 -9.10 5.54
C GLU A 108 11.35 -9.89 5.02
N ILE A 109 11.04 -9.74 3.72
CA ILE A 109 10.02 -10.54 3.05
C ILE A 109 10.72 -11.76 2.45
N PRO A 110 10.50 -12.98 2.99
CA PRO A 110 11.12 -14.18 2.45
C PRO A 110 10.75 -14.36 0.97
N PRO A 111 11.71 -14.73 0.12
CA PRO A 111 11.42 -14.99 -1.29
C PRO A 111 10.40 -16.13 -1.41
N LYS A 112 9.47 -15.99 -2.36
CA LYS A 112 8.45 -17.01 -2.71
C LYS A 112 7.38 -17.30 -1.63
N GLN A 113 7.29 -16.48 -0.58
CA GLN A 113 6.29 -16.69 0.49
C GLN A 113 4.88 -16.23 0.10
N THR A 114 4.77 -15.21 -0.75
CA THR A 114 3.51 -14.67 -1.22
C THR A 114 3.63 -14.30 -2.69
N TRP A 115 2.66 -14.75 -3.48
CA TRP A 115 2.50 -14.39 -4.88
C TRP A 115 1.19 -13.61 -4.99
N CYS A 116 1.29 -12.35 -5.36
CA CYS A 116 0.14 -11.53 -5.72
C CYS A 116 0.52 -10.83 -7.02
N GLU A 117 -0.06 -11.29 -8.12
CA GLU A 117 -0.03 -10.58 -9.39
C GLU A 117 -1.21 -9.60 -9.41
N ASP A 118 -0.96 -8.38 -9.89
CA ASP A 118 -1.97 -7.33 -10.09
C ASP A 118 -2.74 -7.62 -11.39
#